data_AF-A0A926YKJ3-F1
#
_entry.id   AF-A0A926YKJ3-F1
#
_cell.length_a   1.000
_cell.length_b   1.000
_cell.length_c   1.000
_cell.angle_alpha   90.00
_cell.angle_beta   90.00
_cell.angle_gamma   90.00
#
_symmetry.space_group_name_H-M   'P 1'
#
loop_
_entity.id
_entity.type
_entity.pdbx_description
1 polymer ?
#
loop_
_entity_poly.entity_id
_entity_poly.type
_entity_poly.pdbx_seq_one_letter_code
_entity_poly.pdbx_strand_id
1 'polypeptide(L)' 'MVDSVGRKTAVVLHLEEHGELWEDIYDAWLARSREDEPRESLEDVKQRLVK' A
#
# COMPACT_ATOMS: atom_id res chain seq x y z
N MET A 1 8.70 13.33 -16.67
CA MET A 1 9.65 12.34 -17.23
C MET A 1 8.96 11.63 -18.37
N VAL A 2 9.68 11.32 -19.45
CA VAL A 2 9.15 10.61 -20.63
C VAL A 2 10.10 9.48 -21.04
N ASP A 3 9.57 8.39 -21.61
CA ASP A 3 10.38 7.30 -22.16
C ASP A 3 11.04 7.66 -23.50
N SER A 4 11.80 6.73 -24.07
CA SER A 4 12.51 6.91 -25.35
C SER A 4 11.59 7.08 -26.56
N VAL A 5 10.29 6.81 -26.42
CA VAL A 5 9.27 6.99 -27.47
C VAL A 5 8.29 8.12 -27.14
N GLY A 6 8.60 8.95 -26.14
CA GLY A 6 7.88 10.17 -25.80
C GLY A 6 6.67 9.99 -24.89
N ARG A 7 6.44 8.81 -24.30
CA ARG A 7 5.32 8.58 -23.37
C ARG A 7 5.66 9.09 -21.98
N LYS A 8 4.70 9.72 -21.30
CA LYS A 8 4.87 10.15 -19.91
C LYS A 8 5.07 8.93 -19.00
N THR A 9 6.13 8.94 -18.21
CA THR A 9 6.51 7.82 -17.31
C THR A 9 6.46 8.18 -15.83
N ALA A 10 6.30 9.46 -15.50
CA ALA A 10 6.20 9.91 -14.12
C ALA A 10 5.28 11.12 -14.02
N VAL A 11 4.70 11.26 -12.83
CA VAL A 11 3.88 12.39 -12.40
C VAL A 11 4.45 12.96 -11.11
N VAL A 12 4.26 14.25 -10.89
CA VAL A 12 4.49 14.88 -9.58
C VAL A 12 3.13 14.89 -8.87
N LEU A 13 3.08 14.32 -7.67
CA LEU A 13 1.89 14.28 -6.83
C LEU A 13 2.04 15.28 -5.69
N HIS A 14 1.05 16.15 -5.51
CA HIS A 14 0.96 16.99 -4.33
C HIS A 14 0.35 16.18 -3.18
N LEU A 15 1.16 15.86 -2.16
CA LEU A 15 0.74 14.92 -1.11
C LEU A 15 -0.40 15.45 -0.23
N GLU A 16 -0.53 16.77 -0.06
CA GLU A 16 -1.63 17.36 0.71
C GLU A 16 -2.97 17.22 -0.03
N GLU A 17 -2.95 17.30 -1.37
CA GLU A 17 -4.16 17.22 -2.20
C GLU A 17 -4.53 15.77 -2.54
N HIS A 18 -3.54 14.87 -2.55
CA HIS A 18 -3.69 13.48 -2.98
C HIS A 18 -3.25 12.48 -1.91
N GLY A 19 -3.39 12.86 -0.63
CA GLY A 19 -2.97 12.04 0.50
C GLY A 19 -3.62 10.65 0.50
N GLU A 20 -4.93 10.58 0.21
CA GLU A 20 -5.68 9.33 0.14
C GLU A 20 -5.12 8.37 -0.93
N LEU A 21 -4.80 8.88 -2.12
CA LEU A 21 -4.19 8.06 -3.17
C LEU A 21 -2.81 7.54 -2.76
N TRP A 22 -2.04 8.35 -2.03
CA TRP A 22 -0.74 7.92 -1.53
C TRP A 22 -0.86 6.85 -0.44
N GLU A 23 -1.85 6.96 0.44
CA GLU A 23 -2.19 5.96 1.46
C GLU A 23 -2.49 4.61 0.80
N ASP A 24 -3.36 4.58 -0.21
CA ASP A 24 -3.71 3.36 -0.94
C ASP A 24 -2.48 2.68 -1.58
N ILE A 25 -1.60 3.48 -2.21
CA ILE A 25 -0.37 2.98 -2.83
C ILE A 25 0.54 2.35 -1.76
N TYR A 26 0.71 3.03 -0.63
CA TYR A 26 1.57 2.58 0.43
C TYR A 26 1.03 1.31 1.11
N ASP A 27 -0.28 1.25 1.38
CA ASP A 27 -0.93 0.09 1.97
C ASP A 27 -0.81 -1.15 1.09
N ALA A 28 -1.04 -0.99 -0.22
CA ALA A 28 -0.88 -2.08 -1.17
C ALA A 28 0.57 -2.57 -1.24
N TRP A 29 1.53 -1.65 -1.28
CA TRP A 29 2.95 -1.99 -1.27
C TRP A 29 3.36 -2.70 0.02
N LEU A 30 2.93 -2.19 1.17
CA LEU A 30 3.23 -2.77 2.47
C LEU A 30 2.64 -4.17 2.59
N ALA A 31 1.37 -4.36 2.24
CA ALA A 31 0.71 -5.67 2.25
C ALA A 31 1.46 -6.68 1.37
N ARG A 32 1.90 -6.26 0.17
CA ARG A 32 2.69 -7.12 -0.72
C ARG A 32 4.06 -7.45 -0.14
N SER A 33 4.75 -6.48 0.45
CA SER A 33 6.08 -6.67 1.04
C SER A 33 6.09 -7.64 2.21
N ARG A 34 4.94 -7.81 2.88
CA ARG A 34 4.76 -8.66 4.06
C ARG A 34 4.03 -9.97 3.74
N GLU A 35 3.91 -10.34 2.46
CA GLU A 35 3.09 -11.49 2.06
C GLU A 35 3.59 -12.83 2.64
N ASP A 36 4.89 -12.94 2.89
CA ASP A 36 5.56 -14.14 3.41
C ASP A 36 5.73 -14.13 4.94
N GLU A 37 5.27 -13.09 5.63
CA GLU A 37 5.31 -13.06 7.09
C GLU A 37 4.41 -14.16 7.69
N PRO A 38 4.77 -14.74 8.85
CA PRO A 38 3.93 -15.69 9.55
C PRO A 38 2.51 -15.14 9.77
N ARG A 39 1.50 -15.96 9.45
CA ARG A 39 0.08 -15.58 9.57
C ARG A 39 -0.56 -16.28 10.76
N GLU A 40 -1.53 -15.61 11.37
CA GLU A 40 -2.43 -16.18 12.37
C GLU A 40 -3.86 -16.23 11.82
N SER A 41 -4.72 -17.08 12.39
CA SER A 41 -6.12 -17.12 11.97
C SER A 41 -6.88 -15.90 12.51
N LEU A 42 -7.89 -15.44 11.77
CA LEU A 42 -8.74 -14.34 12.24
C LEU A 42 -9.47 -14.70 13.55
N GLU A 43 -9.76 -15.98 13.78
CA GLU A 43 -10.38 -16.47 15.00
C GLU A 43 -9.46 -16.29 16.22
N ASP A 44 -8.18 -16.68 16.10
CA ASP A 44 -7.19 -16.52 17.18
C ASP A 44 -7.01 -15.04 17.54
N VAL A 45 -6.97 -14.17 16.53
CA VAL A 45 -6.90 -12.72 16.72
C VAL A 45 -8.11 -12.20 17.50
N LYS A 46 -9.34 -12.60 17.11
CA LYS A 46 -10.57 -12.16 17.77
C LYS A 46 -10.60 -12.59 19.23
N GLN A 47 -10.24 -13.84 19.52
CA GLN A 47 -10.20 -14.35 20.89
C GLN A 47 -9.25 -13.56 21.79
N ARG A 48 -8.10 -13.10 21.26
CA ARG A 48 -7.15 -12.25 22.00
C ARG A 48 -7.67 -10.84 22.27
N LEU A 49 -8.50 -10.29 21.38
CA LEU A 49 -9.01 -8.91 21.46
C LEU A 49 -10.30 -8.77 22.28
N VAL A 50 -11.09 -9.85 22.42
CA VAL A 50 -12.29 -9.85 23.26
C VAL A 50 -11.88 -10.02 24.72
N LYS A 51 -11.74 -8.90 25.43
CA LYS A 51 -11.54 -8.83 26.88
C LYS A 51 -12.62 -7.96 27.51
#